data_AF-A0A2V5K7X4-F1
#
_entry.id   AF-A0A2V5K7X4-F1
#
_cell.length_a   1.000
_cell.length_b   1.000
_cell.length_c   1.000
_cell.angle_alpha   90.00
_cell.angle_beta   90.00
_cell.angle_gamma   90.00
#
_symmetry.space_group_name_H-M   'P 1'
#
loop_
_entity.id
_entity.type
_entity.pdbx_description
1 polymer ?
#
loop_
_entity_poly.entity_id
_entity_poly.type
_entity_poly.pdbx_seq_one_letter_code
_entity_poly.pdbx_strand_id
1 'polypeptide(L)'
;MYTCIVCGKRIDTPSKVAKCFDCALAPRMKQDAEEDRKRAEAIRRQERMVTESIRKELEYKVITLDTYSRSFPSKPPVRYLQEASIGRWSRSGKTDAATYAHLDGLGSFELPREADYYAASAKKADLRPIGFVTKYRIRELDDGSFSVTLGITFGIAVERVRAMAAELARGDKPRMMEEERRHEEERRRKRIQRETTARLVAEQAVRLKQNHRSDNCWRCRKYITTRTHLICYRCKWIQCECGACGCNYGGY
;
A
#
# COMPACT_ATOMS: atom_id res chain seq x y z
N MET A 1 35.67 24.35 18.49
CA MET A 1 34.51 24.02 17.63
C MET A 1 35.00 23.20 16.45
N TYR A 2 34.32 22.10 16.12
CA TYR A 2 34.69 21.23 15.01
C TYR A 2 33.73 21.48 13.84
N THR A 3 34.15 21.24 12.61
CA THR A 3 33.31 21.37 11.41
C THR A 3 33.15 20.02 10.74
N CYS A 4 31.95 19.74 10.24
CA CYS A 4 31.68 18.52 9.49
C CYS A 4 32.52 18.47 8.22
N ILE A 5 33.24 17.37 8.03
CA ILE A 5 34.06 17.17 6.82
C ILE A 5 33.25 17.11 5.51
N VAL A 6 31.95 16.81 5.59
CA VAL A 6 31.08 16.66 4.41
C VAL A 6 30.36 17.95 4.06
N CYS A 7 29.77 18.65 5.05
CA CYS A 7 28.91 19.81 4.80
C CYS A 7 29.38 21.11 5.47
N GLY A 8 30.48 21.09 6.21
CA GLY A 8 31.03 22.27 6.89
C GLY A 8 30.28 22.74 8.14
N LYS A 9 29.10 22.18 8.49
CA LYS A 9 28.34 22.57 9.69
C LYS A 9 29.17 22.42 10.97
N ARG A 10 29.02 23.36 11.91
CA ARG A 10 29.66 23.28 13.24
C ARG A 10 29.09 22.11 14.06
N ILE A 11 29.96 21.41 14.76
CA ILE A 11 29.66 20.25 15.60
C ILE A 11 30.28 20.50 16.99
N ASP A 12 29.48 20.28 18.03
CA ASP A 12 29.90 20.50 19.41
C ASP A 12 30.77 19.35 19.95
N THR A 13 30.75 18.20 19.28
CA THR A 13 31.48 17.01 19.69
C THR A 13 32.90 16.98 19.09
N PRO A 14 33.96 16.83 19.90
CA PRO A 14 35.32 16.77 19.42
C PRO A 14 35.63 15.47 18.67
N SER A 15 35.89 15.56 17.36
CA SER A 15 36.44 14.46 16.56
C SER A 15 37.10 14.99 15.29
N LYS A 16 38.29 14.45 14.99
CA LYS A 16 39.06 14.78 13.78
C LYS A 16 38.42 14.27 12.48
N VAL A 17 37.42 13.40 12.57
CA VAL A 17 36.74 12.76 11.42
C VAL A 17 35.21 12.85 11.58
N ALA A 18 34.71 13.80 12.36
CA ALA A 18 33.28 13.88 12.65
C ALA A 18 32.46 14.29 11.43
N LYS A 19 31.51 13.42 11.07
CA LYS A 19 30.36 13.77 10.22
C LYS A 19 29.25 14.31 11.13
N CYS A 20 28.53 15.34 10.70
CA CYS A 20 27.32 15.75 11.42
C CYS A 20 26.25 14.65 11.31
N PHE A 21 25.27 14.66 12.21
CA PHE A 21 24.19 13.69 12.25
C PHE A 21 23.47 13.56 10.90
N ASP A 22 23.14 14.67 10.26
CA ASP A 22 22.50 14.69 8.93
C ASP A 22 23.33 13.96 7.88
N CYS A 23 24.65 14.22 7.83
CA CYS A 23 25.56 13.59 6.86
C CYS A 23 25.82 12.12 7.18
N ALA A 24 25.69 11.71 8.45
CA ALA A 24 25.76 10.32 8.84
C ALA A 24 24.49 9.55 8.45
N LEU A 25 23.32 10.20 8.47
CA LEU A 25 22.04 9.60 8.10
C LEU A 25 21.71 9.66 6.60
N ALA A 26 22.27 10.61 5.87
CA ALA A 26 21.99 10.81 4.44
C ALA A 26 22.13 9.53 3.58
N PRO A 27 23.12 8.64 3.78
CA PRO A 27 23.19 7.38 3.03
C PRO A 27 22.01 6.45 3.31
N ARG A 28 21.56 6.36 4.58
CA ARG A 28 20.40 5.53 4.95
C ARG A 28 19.11 6.08 4.37
N MET A 29 18.89 7.39 4.46
CA MET A 29 17.69 8.00 3.86
C MET A 29 17.61 7.79 2.34
N LYS A 30 18.75 7.80 1.64
CA LYS A 30 18.81 7.46 0.22
C LYS A 30 18.48 5.99 -0.07
N GLN A 31 18.91 5.07 0.80
CA GLN A 31 18.59 3.65 0.68
C GLN A 31 17.09 3.40 0.94
N ASP A 32 16.54 3.99 1.98
CA ASP A 32 15.12 3.85 2.34
C ASP A 32 14.22 4.41 1.20
N ALA A 33 14.56 5.59 0.66
CA ALA A 33 13.83 6.18 -0.47
C ALA A 33 13.91 5.34 -1.75
N GLU A 34 15.04 4.69 -2.01
CA GLU A 34 15.20 3.76 -3.13
C GLU A 34 14.36 2.49 -2.94
N GLU A 35 14.31 1.96 -1.72
CA GLU A 35 13.49 0.80 -1.39
C GLU A 35 11.99 1.11 -1.54
N ASP A 36 11.54 2.27 -1.06
CA ASP A 36 10.16 2.73 -1.22
C ASP A 36 9.79 2.91 -2.69
N ARG A 37 10.71 3.45 -3.51
CA ARG A 37 10.50 3.56 -4.97
C ARG A 37 10.31 2.18 -5.61
N LYS A 38 11.15 1.21 -5.24
CA LYS A 38 11.04 -0.18 -5.75
C LYS A 38 9.73 -0.84 -5.33
N ARG A 39 9.28 -0.63 -4.08
CA ARG A 39 7.98 -1.13 -3.59
C ARG A 39 6.81 -0.53 -4.37
N ALA A 40 6.82 0.78 -4.59
CA ALA A 40 5.77 1.46 -5.38
C ALA A 40 5.72 0.97 -6.83
N GLU A 41 6.89 0.71 -7.44
CA GLU A 41 6.96 0.16 -8.80
C GLU A 41 6.45 -1.29 -8.87
N ALA A 42 6.75 -2.11 -7.86
CA ALA A 42 6.23 -3.47 -7.76
C ALA A 42 4.69 -3.49 -7.66
N ILE A 43 4.09 -2.61 -6.85
CA ILE A 43 2.64 -2.45 -6.74
C ILE A 43 2.03 -2.09 -8.10
N ARG A 44 2.57 -1.06 -8.79
CA ARG A 44 2.09 -0.67 -10.13
C ARG A 44 2.23 -1.79 -11.16
N ARG A 45 3.28 -2.60 -11.06
CA ARG A 45 3.46 -3.78 -11.93
C ARG A 45 2.39 -4.83 -11.66
N GLN A 46 2.07 -5.10 -10.39
CA GLN A 46 1.01 -6.02 -10.01
C GLN A 46 -0.37 -5.53 -10.49
N GLU A 47 -0.68 -4.25 -10.30
CA GLU A 47 -1.92 -3.64 -10.80
C GLU A 47 -2.05 -3.81 -12.32
N ARG A 48 -0.99 -3.53 -13.09
CA ARG A 48 -0.98 -3.76 -14.55
C ARG A 48 -1.23 -5.21 -14.94
N MET A 49 -0.64 -6.17 -14.21
CA MET A 49 -0.87 -7.60 -14.48
C MET A 49 -2.33 -8.00 -14.21
N VAL A 50 -2.94 -7.48 -13.14
CA VAL A 50 -4.35 -7.74 -12.81
C VAL A 50 -5.27 -7.13 -13.87
N THR A 51 -5.05 -5.87 -14.25
CA THR A 51 -5.84 -5.20 -15.30
C THR A 51 -5.75 -5.93 -16.63
N GLU A 52 -4.56 -6.37 -17.04
CA GLU A 52 -4.36 -7.10 -18.29
C GLU A 52 -5.02 -8.50 -18.25
N SER A 53 -5.01 -9.17 -17.09
CA SER A 53 -5.72 -10.45 -16.91
C SER A 53 -7.23 -10.28 -17.07
N ILE A 54 -7.81 -9.26 -16.44
CA ILE A 54 -9.25 -8.95 -16.55
C ILE A 54 -9.61 -8.61 -18.00
N ARG A 55 -8.79 -7.81 -18.67
CA ARG A 55 -8.98 -7.46 -20.08
C ARG A 55 -9.03 -8.70 -20.97
N LYS A 56 -8.07 -9.62 -20.85
CA LYS A 56 -8.04 -10.86 -21.65
C LYS A 56 -9.25 -11.75 -21.39
N GLU A 57 -9.70 -11.83 -20.14
CA GLU A 57 -10.90 -12.60 -19.79
C GLU A 57 -12.17 -12.00 -20.45
N LEU A 58 -12.28 -10.66 -20.48
CA LEU A 58 -13.37 -9.98 -21.17
C LEU A 58 -13.32 -10.18 -22.69
N GLU A 59 -12.14 -10.05 -23.30
CA GLU A 59 -11.94 -10.32 -24.74
C GLU A 59 -12.39 -11.75 -25.09
N TYR A 60 -11.98 -12.76 -24.31
CA TYR A 60 -12.40 -14.14 -24.51
C TYR A 60 -13.93 -14.32 -24.42
N LYS A 61 -14.58 -13.67 -23.46
CA LYS A 61 -16.04 -13.74 -23.29
C LYS A 61 -16.78 -13.07 -24.45
N VAL A 62 -16.28 -11.96 -24.97
CA VAL A 62 -16.86 -11.29 -26.14
C VAL A 62 -16.79 -12.20 -27.36
N ILE A 63 -15.64 -12.84 -27.60
CA ILE A 63 -15.46 -13.80 -28.70
C ILE A 63 -16.40 -15.01 -28.53
N THR A 64 -16.55 -15.52 -27.31
CA THR A 64 -17.46 -16.64 -27.00
C THR A 64 -18.93 -16.28 -27.25
N LEU A 65 -19.34 -15.05 -26.91
CA LEU A 65 -20.70 -14.57 -27.18
C LEU A 65 -20.95 -14.36 -28.67
N ASP A 66 -19.98 -13.81 -29.41
CA ASP A 66 -20.07 -13.65 -30.87
C ASP A 66 -20.22 -15.02 -31.56
N THR A 67 -19.35 -15.98 -31.21
CA THR A 67 -19.42 -17.35 -31.76
C THR A 67 -20.73 -18.05 -31.41
N TYR A 68 -21.22 -17.91 -30.17
CA TYR A 68 -22.52 -18.45 -29.78
C TYR A 68 -23.65 -17.83 -30.61
N SER A 69 -23.65 -16.52 -30.82
CA SER A 69 -24.69 -15.82 -31.60
C SER A 69 -24.74 -16.29 -33.06
N ARG A 70 -23.59 -16.58 -33.67
CA ARG A 70 -23.49 -17.11 -35.04
C ARG A 70 -24.00 -18.55 -35.17
N SER A 71 -23.98 -19.31 -34.09
CA SER A 71 -24.39 -20.72 -34.06
C SER A 71 -25.92 -20.91 -34.01
N PHE A 72 -26.69 -19.85 -33.75
CA PHE A 72 -28.16 -19.87 -33.70
C PHE A 72 -28.79 -18.87 -34.67
N PRO A 73 -28.80 -19.17 -35.99
CA PRO A 73 -29.21 -18.24 -37.04
C PRO A 73 -30.71 -17.91 -37.09
N SER A 74 -31.56 -18.61 -36.31
CA SER A 74 -33.01 -18.36 -36.26
C SER A 74 -33.42 -17.19 -35.36
N LYS A 75 -32.47 -16.58 -34.64
CA LYS A 75 -32.68 -15.32 -33.91
C LYS A 75 -32.18 -14.17 -34.79
N PRO A 76 -32.90 -13.04 -34.88
CA PRO A 76 -32.45 -11.92 -35.69
C PRO A 76 -31.03 -11.53 -35.27
N PRO A 77 -30.12 -11.25 -36.22
CA PRO A 77 -28.76 -10.91 -35.89
C PRO A 77 -28.78 -9.73 -34.93
N VAL A 78 -28.11 -9.88 -33.78
CA VAL A 78 -27.83 -8.76 -32.90
C VAL A 78 -26.90 -7.85 -33.69
N ARG A 79 -27.48 -6.91 -34.44
CA ARG A 79 -26.76 -5.74 -34.91
C ARG A 79 -26.36 -4.99 -33.66
N TYR A 80 -25.13 -5.23 -33.20
CA TYR A 80 -24.45 -4.28 -32.34
C TYR A 80 -24.61 -2.94 -33.03
N LEU A 81 -25.31 -2.01 -32.38
CA LEU A 81 -25.34 -0.61 -32.77
C LEU A 81 -23.88 -0.12 -32.70
N GLN A 82 -23.14 -0.32 -33.79
CA GLN A 82 -21.95 0.46 -34.08
C GLN A 82 -22.45 1.90 -34.10
N GLU A 83 -22.03 2.65 -33.09
CA GLU A 83 -22.15 4.10 -33.06
C GLU A 83 -23.59 4.64 -32.95
N ALA A 84 -24.35 4.15 -31.97
CA ALA A 84 -25.21 5.11 -31.28
C ALA A 84 -24.26 6.08 -30.56
N SER A 85 -24.04 7.25 -31.16
CA SER A 85 -23.27 8.35 -30.60
C SER A 85 -23.68 8.54 -29.14
N ILE A 86 -22.84 8.03 -28.23
CA ILE A 86 -22.94 8.32 -26.80
C ILE A 86 -22.67 9.83 -26.73
N GLY A 87 -23.76 10.58 -26.65
CA GLY A 87 -23.73 12.02 -26.49
C GLY A 87 -22.72 12.37 -25.42
N ARG A 88 -21.77 13.23 -25.80
CA ARG A 88 -20.66 13.73 -24.99
C ARG A 88 -21.17 14.02 -23.57
N TRP A 89 -20.76 13.20 -22.59
CA TRP A 89 -21.04 13.45 -21.17
C TRP A 89 -20.52 14.84 -20.81
N SER A 90 -21.42 15.80 -20.65
CA SER A 90 -21.04 17.16 -20.25
C SER A 90 -20.49 17.13 -18.82
N ARG A 91 -19.34 17.77 -18.62
CA ARG A 91 -18.61 17.84 -17.34
C ARG A 91 -19.27 18.74 -16.29
N SER A 92 -20.48 19.25 -16.50
CA SER A 92 -21.17 20.05 -15.49
C SER A 92 -21.74 19.11 -14.43
N GLY A 93 -21.14 19.14 -13.23
CA GLY A 93 -21.48 18.33 -12.06
C GLY A 93 -22.83 18.65 -11.43
N LYS A 94 -23.91 18.63 -12.22
CA LYS A 94 -25.30 18.56 -11.77
C LYS A 94 -26.06 17.66 -12.73
N THR A 95 -25.98 16.35 -12.50
CA THR A 95 -26.98 15.43 -13.03
C THR A 95 -28.17 15.52 -12.09
N ASP A 96 -29.13 16.38 -12.43
CA ASP A 96 -30.48 16.24 -11.91
C ASP A 96 -30.98 14.85 -12.29
N ALA A 97 -31.46 14.12 -11.29
CA ALA A 97 -32.03 12.78 -11.39
C ALA A 97 -33.40 12.77 -12.10
N ALA A 98 -33.59 13.62 -13.10
CA ALA A 98 -34.86 13.83 -13.77
C ALA A 98 -34.66 13.86 -15.30
N THR A 99 -34.55 12.67 -15.89
CA THR A 99 -35.09 12.46 -17.23
C THR A 99 -36.08 11.31 -17.14
N TYR A 100 -37.16 11.58 -16.40
CA TYR A 100 -38.38 10.81 -16.47
C TYR A 100 -39.07 11.20 -17.78
N ALA A 101 -38.98 10.34 -18.78
CA ALA A 101 -39.90 10.38 -19.90
C ALA A 101 -41.27 9.93 -19.36
N HIS A 102 -42.20 10.87 -19.28
CA HIS A 102 -43.61 10.59 -19.02
C HIS A 102 -44.11 9.57 -20.04
N LEU A 103 -44.41 8.36 -19.56
CA LEU A 103 -45.21 7.37 -20.26
C LEU A 103 -46.61 7.46 -19.68
N ASP A 104 -47.49 8.22 -20.34
CA ASP A 104 -48.91 8.19 -20.02
C ASP A 104 -49.44 6.76 -20.27
N GLY A 105 -49.89 6.11 -19.20
CA GLY A 105 -50.74 4.93 -19.24
C GLY A 105 -50.17 3.60 -18.76
N LEU A 106 -48.91 3.50 -18.33
CA LEU A 106 -48.40 2.28 -17.69
C LEU A 106 -47.55 2.64 -16.48
N GLY A 107 -47.97 2.16 -15.30
CA GLY A 107 -47.42 2.51 -13.99
C GLY A 107 -45.91 2.66 -13.98
N SER A 108 -45.47 3.79 -13.45
CA SER A 108 -44.08 4.08 -13.09
C SER A 108 -43.55 2.95 -12.20
N PHE A 109 -42.66 2.12 -12.75
CA PHE A 109 -41.78 1.33 -11.90
C PHE A 109 -40.71 2.27 -11.37
N GLU A 110 -40.87 2.70 -10.11
CA GLU A 110 -39.78 3.25 -9.33
C GLU A 110 -38.68 2.18 -9.26
N LEU A 111 -37.62 2.33 -10.04
CA LEU A 111 -36.40 1.59 -9.79
C LEU A 111 -35.84 2.14 -8.48
N PRO A 112 -35.83 1.36 -7.38
CA PRO A 112 -35.45 1.88 -6.08
C PRO A 112 -33.96 2.24 -6.08
N ARG A 113 -33.54 2.97 -5.05
CA ARG A 113 -32.16 3.36 -4.64
C ARG A 113 -31.01 2.36 -4.91
N GLU A 114 -31.35 1.12 -5.22
CA GLU A 114 -30.46 0.04 -5.64
C GLU A 114 -29.80 0.29 -6.99
N ALA A 115 -30.49 0.92 -7.97
CA ALA A 115 -29.91 1.20 -9.29
C ALA A 115 -28.70 2.16 -9.19
N ASP A 116 -28.82 3.21 -8.36
CA ASP A 116 -27.73 4.15 -8.08
C ASP A 116 -26.57 3.47 -7.33
N TYR A 117 -26.88 2.56 -6.40
CA TYR A 117 -25.87 1.78 -5.68
C TYR A 117 -25.07 0.87 -6.63
N TYR A 118 -25.74 0.20 -7.56
CA TYR A 118 -25.09 -0.67 -8.54
C TYR A 118 -24.29 0.13 -9.58
N ALA A 119 -24.80 1.29 -10.02
CA ALA A 119 -24.07 2.20 -10.91
C ALA A 119 -22.81 2.78 -10.24
N ALA A 120 -22.91 3.19 -8.96
CA ALA A 120 -21.78 3.66 -8.18
C ALA A 120 -20.74 2.55 -7.93
N SER A 121 -21.20 1.33 -7.65
CA SER A 121 -20.33 0.17 -7.44
C SER A 121 -19.63 -0.27 -8.72
N ALA A 122 -20.33 -0.29 -9.86
CA ALA A 122 -19.74 -0.57 -11.17
C ALA A 122 -18.71 0.50 -11.56
N LYS A 123 -19.00 1.78 -11.31
CA LYS A 123 -18.07 2.89 -11.55
C LYS A 123 -16.82 2.81 -10.66
N LYS A 124 -16.98 2.41 -9.39
CA LYS A 124 -15.83 2.18 -8.47
C LYS A 124 -14.96 1.00 -8.90
N ALA A 125 -15.54 0.02 -9.60
CA ALA A 125 -14.85 -1.16 -10.13
C ALA A 125 -14.43 -1.01 -11.61
N ASP A 126 -14.62 0.16 -12.23
CA ASP A 126 -14.43 0.44 -13.66
C ASP A 126 -15.10 -0.58 -14.61
N LEU A 127 -16.22 -1.15 -14.18
CA LEU A 127 -17.01 -2.09 -14.96
C LEU A 127 -17.95 -1.32 -15.88
N ARG A 128 -17.88 -1.58 -17.19
CA ARG A 128 -18.88 -1.06 -18.13
C ARG A 128 -20.22 -1.79 -17.91
N PRO A 129 -21.31 -1.07 -17.60
CA PRO A 129 -22.62 -1.71 -17.53
C PRO A 129 -22.97 -2.29 -18.90
N ILE A 130 -23.30 -3.57 -18.94
CA ILE A 130 -23.82 -4.22 -20.15
C ILE A 130 -25.34 -4.01 -20.11
N GLY A 131 -25.86 -3.17 -21.01
CA GLY A 131 -27.29 -3.03 -21.24
C GLY A 131 -27.80 -4.17 -22.12
N PHE A 132 -28.97 -4.70 -21.80
CA PHE A 132 -29.72 -5.58 -22.71
C PHE A 132 -31.01 -4.87 -23.13
N VAL A 133 -31.38 -5.02 -24.41
CA VAL A 133 -32.70 -4.56 -24.89
C VAL A 133 -33.75 -5.49 -24.29
N THR A 134 -34.63 -4.95 -23.44
CA THR A 134 -35.65 -5.75 -22.76
C THR A 134 -37.00 -5.68 -23.46
N LYS A 135 -37.30 -4.59 -24.16
CA LYS A 135 -38.52 -4.46 -24.98
C LYS A 135 -38.26 -3.61 -26.20
N TYR A 136 -38.93 -3.92 -27.31
CA TYR A 136 -39.10 -2.97 -28.40
C TYR A 136 -40.56 -2.95 -28.86
N ARG A 137 -41.01 -1.78 -29.33
CA ARG A 137 -42.32 -1.60 -29.96
C ARG A 137 -42.13 -0.89 -31.29
N ILE A 138 -42.73 -1.43 -32.34
CA ILE A 138 -42.77 -0.80 -33.66
C ILE A 138 -44.20 -0.30 -33.88
N ARG A 139 -44.34 0.94 -34.35
CA ARG A 139 -45.63 1.52 -34.76
C ARG A 139 -45.48 2.10 -36.15
N GLU A 140 -46.36 1.71 -37.07
CA GLU A 140 -46.53 2.36 -38.36
C GLU A 140 -47.26 3.69 -38.12
N LEU A 141 -46.79 4.74 -38.77
CA LEU A 141 -47.32 6.10 -38.73
C LEU A 141 -48.21 6.32 -39.95
N ASP A 142 -49.09 7.30 -39.88
CA ASP A 142 -50.12 7.55 -40.90
C ASP A 142 -49.54 7.90 -42.29
N ASP A 143 -48.26 8.29 -42.36
CA ASP A 143 -47.52 8.56 -43.60
C ASP A 143 -46.82 7.32 -44.18
N GLY A 144 -47.03 6.14 -43.59
CA GLY A 144 -46.39 4.87 -43.97
C GLY A 144 -44.97 4.69 -43.44
N SER A 145 -44.48 5.59 -42.59
CA SER A 145 -43.19 5.43 -41.90
C SER A 145 -43.34 4.62 -40.61
N PHE A 146 -42.24 4.14 -40.02
CA PHE A 146 -42.27 3.37 -38.77
C PHE A 146 -41.50 4.08 -37.66
N SER A 147 -42.10 4.15 -36.47
CA SER A 147 -41.38 4.49 -35.23
C SER A 147 -41.03 3.23 -34.45
N VAL A 148 -39.79 3.15 -33.96
CA VAL A 148 -39.31 2.05 -33.11
C VAL A 148 -38.93 2.61 -31.74
N THR A 149 -39.61 2.15 -30.69
CA THR A 149 -39.26 2.46 -29.31
C THR A 149 -38.49 1.29 -28.72
N LEU A 150 -37.28 1.52 -28.22
CA LEU A 150 -36.45 0.52 -27.53
C LEU A 150 -36.37 0.83 -26.04
N GLY A 151 -36.78 -0.13 -25.21
CA GLY A 151 -36.50 -0.16 -23.78
C GLY A 151 -35.22 -0.96 -23.52
N ILE A 152 -34.18 -0.28 -23.04
CA ILE A 152 -32.91 -0.90 -22.64
C ILE A 152 -32.88 -0.94 -21.11
N THR A 153 -32.78 -2.14 -20.54
CA THR A 153 -32.57 -2.29 -19.09
C THR A 153 -31.12 -2.63 -18.84
N PHE A 154 -30.46 -1.81 -18.03
CA PHE A 154 -29.12 -2.06 -17.53
C PHE A 154 -29.23 -2.97 -16.32
N GLY A 155 -29.22 -4.27 -16.56
CA GLY A 155 -29.10 -5.27 -15.50
C GLY A 155 -27.67 -5.78 -15.47
N ILE A 156 -26.88 -5.39 -14.45
CA ILE A 156 -25.81 -6.29 -14.03
C ILE A 156 -26.55 -7.45 -13.41
N ALA A 157 -26.57 -8.62 -14.08
CA ALA A 157 -27.34 -9.78 -13.62
C ALA A 157 -27.09 -9.97 -12.12
N VAL A 158 -28.07 -9.58 -11.29
CA VAL A 158 -27.87 -9.41 -9.84
C VAL A 158 -27.46 -10.74 -9.23
N GLU A 159 -27.96 -11.84 -9.79
CA GLU A 159 -27.56 -13.20 -9.45
C GLU A 159 -26.10 -13.50 -9.78
N ARG A 160 -25.57 -12.99 -10.89
CA ARG A 160 -24.16 -13.18 -11.27
C ARG A 160 -23.23 -12.30 -10.44
N VAL A 161 -23.65 -11.09 -10.07
CA VAL A 161 -22.92 -10.24 -9.11
C VAL A 161 -22.92 -10.87 -7.72
N ARG A 162 -24.07 -11.41 -7.28
CA ARG A 162 -24.16 -12.15 -6.01
C ARG A 162 -23.33 -13.43 -6.04
N ALA A 163 -23.32 -14.17 -7.15
CA ALA A 163 -22.50 -15.36 -7.33
C ALA A 163 -21.00 -15.02 -7.32
N MET A 164 -20.56 -14.00 -8.06
CA MET A 164 -19.16 -13.54 -8.06
C MET A 164 -18.74 -12.98 -6.70
N ALA A 165 -19.61 -12.22 -6.02
CA ALA A 165 -19.36 -11.76 -4.66
C ALA A 165 -19.29 -12.93 -3.66
N ALA A 166 -20.12 -13.96 -3.82
CA ALA A 166 -20.09 -15.16 -3.00
C ALA A 166 -18.89 -16.08 -3.32
N GLU A 167 -18.39 -16.09 -4.55
CA GLU A 167 -17.16 -16.80 -4.94
C GLU A 167 -15.91 -16.08 -4.41
N LEU A 168 -15.85 -14.74 -4.55
CA LEU A 168 -14.81 -13.91 -3.93
C LEU A 168 -14.81 -14.05 -2.40
N ALA A 169 -15.99 -14.11 -1.78
CA ALA A 169 -16.12 -14.33 -0.34
C ALA A 169 -15.72 -15.75 0.11
N ARG A 170 -15.74 -16.75 -0.78
CA ARG A 170 -15.40 -18.15 -0.48
C ARG A 170 -13.95 -18.51 -0.80
N GLY A 171 -13.37 -17.92 -1.85
CA GLY A 171 -12.00 -18.25 -2.29
C GLY A 171 -10.88 -17.59 -1.48
N ASP A 172 -11.09 -16.35 -0.99
CA ASP A 172 -9.98 -15.53 -0.49
C ASP A 172 -9.90 -15.42 1.04
N LYS A 173 -10.96 -15.77 1.78
CA LYS A 173 -10.95 -15.73 3.25
C LYS A 173 -9.81 -16.55 3.89
N PRO A 174 -9.54 -17.81 3.51
CA PRO A 174 -8.47 -18.57 4.15
C PRO A 174 -7.08 -18.04 3.78
N ARG A 175 -6.89 -17.47 2.58
CA ARG A 175 -5.61 -16.87 2.18
C ARG A 175 -5.35 -15.56 2.90
N MET A 176 -6.36 -14.68 3.02
CA MET A 176 -6.23 -13.45 3.80
C MET A 176 -5.99 -13.74 5.29
N MET A 177 -6.71 -14.68 5.91
CA MET A 177 -6.46 -15.01 7.32
C MET A 177 -5.05 -15.58 7.54
N GLU A 178 -4.54 -16.40 6.63
CA GLU A 178 -3.17 -16.91 6.72
C GLU A 178 -2.12 -15.80 6.54
N GLU A 179 -2.34 -14.87 5.62
CA GLU A 179 -1.46 -13.72 5.41
C GLU A 179 -1.48 -12.77 6.61
N GLU A 180 -2.65 -12.51 7.19
CA GLU A 180 -2.81 -11.75 8.41
C GLU A 180 -2.09 -12.42 9.59
N ARG A 181 -2.21 -13.74 9.73
CA ARG A 181 -1.49 -14.54 10.74
C ARG A 181 0.03 -14.44 10.57
N ARG A 182 0.53 -14.52 9.34
CA ARG A 182 1.97 -14.34 9.05
C ARG A 182 2.46 -12.95 9.42
N HIS A 183 1.69 -11.93 9.08
CA HIS A 183 2.04 -10.55 9.40
C HIS A 183 1.98 -10.27 10.91
N GLU A 184 1.02 -10.86 11.63
CA GLU A 184 0.96 -10.79 13.09
C GLU A 184 2.16 -11.49 13.73
N GLU A 185 2.54 -12.68 13.25
CA GLU A 185 3.71 -13.40 13.75
C GLU A 185 5.01 -12.60 13.51
N GLU A 186 5.16 -11.98 12.34
CA GLU A 186 6.30 -11.13 12.03
C GLU A 186 6.36 -9.91 12.96
N ARG A 187 5.22 -9.25 13.21
CA ARG A 187 5.12 -8.14 14.17
C ARG A 187 5.52 -8.59 15.58
N ARG A 188 5.07 -9.78 16.00
CA ARG A 188 5.44 -10.38 17.29
C ARG A 188 6.94 -10.65 17.38
N ARG A 189 7.55 -11.23 16.35
CA ARG A 189 9.01 -11.48 16.29
C ARG A 189 9.80 -10.16 16.39
N LYS A 190 9.41 -9.13 15.65
CA LYS A 190 10.05 -7.80 15.70
C LYS A 190 9.92 -7.15 17.09
N ARG A 191 8.77 -7.32 17.76
CA ARG A 191 8.57 -6.82 19.13
C ARG A 191 9.52 -7.51 20.11
N ILE A 192 9.58 -8.84 20.10
CA ILE A 192 10.48 -9.62 20.97
C ILE A 192 11.94 -9.21 20.71
N GLN A 193 12.36 -9.10 19.46
CA GLN A 193 13.73 -8.70 19.11
C GLN A 193 14.09 -7.30 19.65
N ARG A 194 13.18 -6.33 19.54
CA ARG A 194 13.37 -4.98 20.09
C ARG A 194 13.48 -5.01 21.62
N GLU A 195 12.60 -5.77 22.27
CA GLU A 195 12.61 -5.93 23.74
C GLU A 195 13.91 -6.60 24.22
N THR A 196 14.36 -7.67 23.57
CA THR A 196 15.64 -8.33 23.88
C THR A 196 16.82 -7.39 23.67
N THR A 197 16.85 -6.65 22.56
CA THR A 197 17.93 -5.70 22.27
C THR A 197 17.97 -4.57 23.30
N ALA A 198 16.81 -4.00 23.65
CA ALA A 198 16.69 -2.95 24.67
C ALA A 198 17.18 -3.44 26.04
N ARG A 199 16.83 -4.68 26.42
CA ARG A 199 17.31 -5.30 27.67
C ARG A 199 18.84 -5.46 27.69
N LEU A 200 19.44 -5.97 26.62
CA LEU A 200 20.90 -6.13 26.53
C LEU A 200 21.63 -4.78 26.63
N VAL A 201 21.10 -3.74 25.97
CA VAL A 201 21.66 -2.38 26.06
C VAL A 201 21.55 -1.84 27.48
N ALA A 202 20.41 -2.04 28.16
CA ALA A 202 20.22 -1.62 29.55
C ALA A 202 21.17 -2.36 30.50
N GLU A 203 21.33 -3.67 30.35
CA GLU A 203 22.28 -4.48 31.14
C GLU A 203 23.72 -4.01 30.93
N GLN A 204 24.12 -3.71 29.70
CA GLN A 204 25.44 -3.16 29.40
C GLN A 204 25.64 -1.78 30.03
N ALA A 205 24.63 -0.90 29.99
CA ALA A 205 24.69 0.42 30.63
C ALA A 205 24.83 0.30 32.16
N VAL A 206 24.13 -0.63 32.80
CA VAL A 206 24.28 -0.91 34.24
C VAL A 206 25.67 -1.41 34.55
N ARG A 207 26.21 -2.36 33.77
CA ARG A 207 27.58 -2.87 33.93
C ARG A 207 28.63 -1.77 33.78
N LEU A 208 28.46 -0.86 32.81
CA LEU A 208 29.34 0.28 32.63
C LEU A 208 29.24 1.28 33.78
N LYS A 209 28.06 1.45 34.38
CA LYS A 209 27.85 2.31 35.55
C LYS A 209 28.47 1.71 36.82
N GLN A 210 28.31 0.41 37.04
CA GLN A 210 28.88 -0.30 38.20
C GLN A 210 30.41 -0.42 38.16
N ASN A 211 31.00 -0.48 36.96
CA ASN A 211 32.46 -0.54 36.79
C ASN A 211 33.12 0.83 36.61
N HIS A 212 32.40 1.92 36.90
CA HIS A 212 33.01 3.24 36.95
C HIS A 212 33.81 3.37 38.24
N ARG A 213 35.14 3.38 38.12
CA ARG A 213 36.05 3.71 39.21
C ARG A 213 36.74 5.02 38.87
N SER A 214 36.89 5.87 39.87
CA SER A 214 37.63 7.13 39.79
C SER A 214 38.54 7.23 41.00
N ASP A 215 39.77 7.67 40.78
CA ASP A 215 40.78 7.83 41.81
C ASP A 215 41.80 8.90 41.37
N ASN A 216 42.81 9.16 42.17
CA ASN A 216 43.97 9.96 41.79
C ASN A 216 45.20 9.07 41.64
N CYS A 217 46.03 9.33 40.64
CA CYS A 217 47.28 8.61 40.45
C CYS A 217 48.20 8.81 41.66
N TRP A 218 48.68 7.74 42.28
CA TRP A 218 49.57 7.83 43.44
C TRP A 218 50.89 8.59 43.15
N ARG A 219 51.41 8.45 41.91
CA ARG A 219 52.67 9.08 41.48
C ARG A 219 52.52 10.58 41.14
N CYS A 220 51.64 10.92 40.20
CA CYS A 220 51.51 12.29 39.69
C CYS A 220 50.29 13.07 40.23
N ARG A 221 49.47 12.44 41.08
CA ARG A 221 48.26 13.01 41.69
C ARG A 221 47.17 13.47 40.71
N LYS A 222 47.31 13.23 39.40
CA LYS A 222 46.28 13.52 38.40
C LYS A 222 45.06 12.62 38.60
N TYR A 223 43.88 13.17 38.37
CA TYR A 223 42.62 12.43 38.38
C TYR A 223 42.59 11.38 37.27
N ILE A 224 42.27 10.14 37.63
CA ILE A 224 42.17 8.99 36.73
C ILE A 224 40.81 8.32 36.87
N THR A 225 40.28 7.82 35.76
CA THR A 225 38.99 7.13 35.75
C THR A 225 38.98 6.02 34.72
N THR A 226 38.22 4.94 34.98
CA THR A 226 38.04 3.82 34.04
C THR A 226 37.41 4.24 32.70
N ARG A 227 36.89 5.47 32.59
CA ARG A 227 36.42 6.04 31.31
C ARG A 227 37.53 6.56 30.42
N THR A 228 38.60 7.11 30.99
CA THR A 228 39.66 7.81 30.24
C THR A 228 41.00 7.09 30.31
N HIS A 229 41.15 6.15 31.24
CA HIS A 229 42.38 5.44 31.52
C HIS A 229 42.17 3.93 31.43
N LEU A 230 43.20 3.21 30.98
CA LEU A 230 43.19 1.75 30.86
C LEU A 230 43.26 1.09 32.24
N ILE A 231 42.71 -0.12 32.36
CA ILE A 231 42.87 -0.96 33.57
C ILE A 231 44.08 -1.87 33.35
N CYS A 232 45.04 -1.85 34.28
CA CYS A 232 46.21 -2.73 34.21
C CYS A 232 45.77 -4.20 34.27
N TYR A 233 46.17 -5.00 33.27
CA TYR A 233 45.74 -6.41 33.18
C TYR A 233 46.21 -7.25 34.38
N ARG A 234 47.35 -6.90 34.98
CA ARG A 234 48.03 -7.65 36.05
C ARG A 234 47.46 -7.32 37.44
N CYS A 235 47.44 -6.05 37.85
CA CYS A 235 46.96 -5.66 39.18
C CYS A 235 45.50 -5.16 39.23
N LYS A 236 44.83 -5.01 38.08
CA LYS A 236 43.44 -4.49 37.96
C LYS A 236 43.21 -3.06 38.50
N TRP A 237 44.27 -2.29 38.73
CA TRP A 237 44.19 -0.87 39.04
C TRP A 237 44.15 -0.02 37.77
N ILE A 238 43.64 1.21 37.86
CA ILE A 238 43.64 2.18 36.77
C ILE A 238 45.09 2.60 36.47
N GLN A 239 45.51 2.50 35.21
CA GLN A 239 46.84 2.87 34.73
C GLN A 239 46.85 4.34 34.32
N CYS A 240 47.67 5.14 34.98
CA CYS A 240 47.87 6.55 34.64
C CYS A 240 48.76 6.71 33.40
N GLU A 241 48.63 7.84 32.69
CA GLU A 241 49.50 8.25 31.58
C GLU A 241 50.99 8.32 31.98
N CYS A 242 51.30 8.53 33.26
CA CYS A 242 52.69 8.48 33.76
C CYS A 242 53.25 7.05 33.94
N GLY A 243 52.49 6.03 33.51
CA GLY A 243 52.83 4.62 33.64
C GLY A 243 52.57 4.01 35.02
N ALA A 244 52.11 4.81 35.99
CA ALA A 244 51.80 4.33 37.33
C ALA A 244 50.51 3.49 37.36
N CYS A 245 50.56 2.36 38.04
CA CYS A 245 49.44 1.49 38.39
C CYS A 245 49.74 0.80 39.75
N GLY A 246 49.02 -0.27 40.10
CA GLY A 246 49.29 -1.03 41.33
C GLY A 246 50.57 -1.87 41.27
N CYS A 247 51.07 -2.24 40.09
CA CYS A 247 52.28 -3.07 39.96
C CYS A 247 53.59 -2.33 40.31
N ASN A 248 53.61 -1.01 40.27
CA ASN A 248 54.78 -0.17 40.56
C ASN A 248 54.57 0.74 41.78
N TYR A 249 53.50 0.51 42.54
CA TYR A 249 53.31 1.11 43.85
C TYR A 249 54.25 0.42 44.85
N GLY A 250 55.27 1.12 45.35
CA GLY A 250 56.33 0.56 46.20
C GLY A 250 55.91 0.12 47.61
N GLY A 251 54.62 -0.17 47.82
CA GLY A 251 54.05 -0.65 49.08
C GLY A 251 53.69 -2.14 49.08
N TYR A 252 54.13 -2.91 48.09
CA TYR A 252 53.97 -4.36 47.99
C TYR A 252 55.29 -5.04 47.63
#